data_AF-A0A3M1UBF2-F1
#
_entry.id   AF-A0A3M1UBF2-F1
#
_cell.length_a   1.000
_cell.length_b   1.000
_cell.length_c   1.000
_cell.angle_alpha   90.00
_cell.angle_beta   90.00
_cell.angle_gamma   90.00
#
_symmetry.space_group_name_H-M   'P 1'
#
loop_
_entity.id
_entity.type
_entity.pdbx_description
1 polymer ?
#
loop_
_entity_poly.entity_id
_entity_poly.type
_entity_poly.pdbx_seq_one_letter_code
_entity_poly.pdbx_strand_id
1 'polypeptide(L)'
;MKVSQEQIKAILKERKAGGFSKNVATGGALTERDVQLLGELRERIKQMPEIREELVLQVKEQIARGEYNPSAEEIADAMIRRTLADKSAQ
;
A
#
# COMPACT_ATOMS: atom_id res chain seq x y z
N MET A 1 3.97 -5.49 -6.24
CA MET A 1 3.95 -4.28 -5.36
C MET A 1 2.61 -4.20 -4.62
N LYS A 2 2.60 -4.28 -3.29
CA LYS A 2 1.41 -3.98 -2.48
C LYS A 2 1.60 -2.61 -1.84
N VAL A 3 0.88 -1.61 -2.35
CA VAL A 3 0.84 -0.25 -1.79
C VAL A 3 -0.18 -0.23 -0.67
N SER A 4 0.13 0.41 0.47
CA SER A 4 -0.78 0.46 1.62
C SER A 4 -2.05 1.24 1.27
N GLN A 5 -3.20 0.85 1.86
CA GLN A 5 -4.46 1.60 1.71
C GLN A 5 -4.33 3.06 2.13
N GLU A 6 -3.43 3.37 3.08
CA GLU A 6 -3.15 4.74 3.50
C GLU A 6 -2.41 5.55 2.44
N GLN A 7 -1.54 4.90 1.67
CA GLN A 7 -0.80 5.53 0.58
C GLN A 7 -1.71 5.80 -0.61
N ILE A 8 -2.64 4.88 -0.89
CA ILE A 8 -3.71 5.09 -1.86
C ILE A 8 -4.56 6.31 -1.43
N LYS A 9 -4.96 6.37 -0.15
CA LYS A 9 -5.71 7.53 0.38
C LYS A 9 -4.91 8.83 0.29
N ALA A 10 -3.59 8.81 0.56
CA ALA A 10 -2.73 9.98 0.45
C ALA A 10 -2.63 10.49 -1.00
N ILE A 11 -2.40 9.59 -1.96
CA ILE A 11 -2.36 9.91 -3.40
C ILE A 11 -3.70 10.52 -3.85
N LEU A 12 -4.83 9.98 -3.37
CA LEU A 12 -6.16 10.50 -3.68
C LEU A 12 -6.43 11.87 -3.04
N LYS A 13 -5.95 12.09 -1.81
CA LYS A 13 -6.09 13.36 -1.08
C LYS A 13 -5.28 14.49 -1.72
N GLU A 14 -4.04 14.21 -2.14
CA GLU A 14 -3.19 15.18 -2.86
C GLU A 14 -3.86 15.69 -4.13
N ARG A 15 -4.63 14.85 -4.82
CA ARG A 15 -5.25 15.20 -6.10
C ARG A 15 -6.51 16.08 -5.97
N LYS A 16 -6.99 16.37 -4.75
CA LYS A 16 -8.34 16.92 -4.49
C LYS A 16 -9.44 16.19 -5.28
N ALA A 17 -9.20 14.94 -5.69
CA ALA A 17 -10.20 14.13 -6.36
C ALA A 17 -11.12 13.59 -5.26
N GLY A 18 -12.40 13.95 -5.31
CA GLY A 18 -13.40 13.26 -4.50
C GLY A 18 -13.23 11.76 -4.73
N GLY A 19 -13.15 10.98 -3.65
CA GLY A 19 -12.83 9.55 -3.69
C GLY A 19 -13.82 8.73 -4.53
N PHE A 20 -13.59 7.42 -4.57
CA PHE A 20 -14.45 6.47 -5.28
C PHE A 20 -15.94 6.67 -4.94
N SER A 21 -16.80 6.48 -5.95
CA SER A 21 -18.24 6.59 -5.78
C SER A 21 -18.74 5.68 -4.66
N LYS A 22 -19.65 6.19 -3.80
CA LYS A 22 -20.25 5.41 -2.69
C LYS A 22 -20.91 4.12 -3.16
N ASN A 23 -21.36 4.05 -4.42
CA ASN A 23 -21.98 2.86 -5.00
C ASN A 23 -20.98 1.71 -5.19
N VAL A 24 -19.68 1.99 -5.35
CA VAL A 24 -18.64 0.96 -5.46
C VAL A 24 -18.43 0.26 -4.11
N ALA A 25 -18.55 0.99 -3.00
CA ALA A 25 -18.42 0.43 -1.66
C ALA A 25 -19.56 -0.55 -1.31
N THR A 26 -20.71 -0.45 -1.99
CA THR A 26 -21.87 -1.34 -1.83
C THR A 26 -21.99 -2.39 -2.94
N GLY A 27 -20.94 -2.59 -3.75
CA GLY A 27 -20.90 -3.63 -4.79
C GLY A 27 -21.64 -3.27 -6.10
N GLY A 28 -21.96 -1.98 -6.30
CA GLY A 28 -22.54 -1.48 -7.54
C GLY A 28 -21.53 -1.34 -8.68
N ALA A 29 -22.03 -1.10 -9.89
CA ALA A 29 -21.21 -0.93 -11.08
C ALA A 29 -20.25 0.28 -10.96
N LEU A 30 -19.02 0.11 -11.45
CA LEU A 30 -18.01 1.17 -11.51
C LEU A 30 -18.48 2.27 -12.46
N THR A 31 -18.37 3.53 -12.04
CA THR A 31 -18.63 4.66 -12.92
C THR A 31 -17.42 4.93 -13.81
N GLU A 32 -17.61 5.62 -14.93
CA GLU A 32 -16.51 6.02 -15.83
C GLU A 32 -15.41 6.80 -15.07
N ARG A 33 -15.82 7.64 -14.11
CA ARG A 33 -14.91 8.36 -13.21
C ARG A 33 -14.07 7.41 -12.35
N ASP A 34 -14.66 6.34 -11.82
CA ASP A 34 -13.94 5.37 -10.98
C ASP A 34 -12.89 4.61 -11.81
N VAL A 35 -13.20 4.29 -13.07
CA VAL A 35 -12.28 3.63 -14.00
C VAL A 35 -11.10 4.54 -14.36
N GLN A 36 -11.36 5.82 -14.64
CA GLN A 36 -10.30 6.81 -14.88
C GLN A 36 -9.37 6.94 -13.66
N LEU A 37 -9.96 7.01 -12.46
CA LEU A 37 -9.23 7.16 -11.20
C LEU A 37 -8.39 5.90 -10.87
N LEU A 38 -8.86 4.70 -11.22
CA LEU A 38 -8.06 3.46 -11.14
C LEU A 38 -6.87 3.46 -12.11
N GLY A 39 -7.09 3.92 -13.35
CA GLY A 39 -6.02 4.00 -14.36
C GLY A 39 -4.89 4.93 -13.91
N GLU A 40 -5.23 6.11 -13.42
CA GLU A 40 -4.27 7.08 -12.91
C GLU A 40 -3.53 6.56 -11.66
N LEU A 41 -4.26 5.93 -10.74
CA LEU A 41 -3.66 5.32 -9.55
C LEU A 41 -2.67 4.23 -9.95
N ARG A 42 -3.01 3.38 -10.92
CA ARG A 42 -2.12 2.33 -11.43
C ARG A 42 -0.83 2.91 -11.99
N GLU A 43 -0.90 3.94 -12.83
CA GLU A 43 0.30 4.56 -13.40
C GLU A 43 1.16 5.23 -12.35
N ARG A 44 0.54 5.90 -11.37
CA ARG A 44 1.29 6.50 -10.26
C ARG A 44 1.98 5.44 -9.41
N ILE A 45 1.33 4.31 -9.13
CA ILE A 45 1.92 3.18 -8.40
C ILE A 45 3.11 2.60 -9.17
N LYS A 46 3.03 2.47 -10.50
CA LYS A 46 4.15 2.00 -11.33
C LYS A 46 5.35 2.94 -11.31
N GLN A 47 5.10 4.25 -11.21
CA GLN A 47 6.15 5.26 -11.13
C GLN A 47 6.78 5.38 -9.74
N MET A 48 6.20 4.74 -8.72
CA MET A 48 6.81 4.71 -7.39
C MET A 48 8.11 3.89 -7.43
N PRO A 49 9.15 4.32 -6.70
CA PRO A 49 10.40 3.57 -6.65
C PRO A 49 10.14 2.17 -6.08
N GLU A 50 10.80 1.16 -6.67
CA GLU A 50 10.68 -0.23 -6.22
C GLU A 50 11.16 -0.40 -4.77
N ILE A 51 12.19 0.35 -4.39
CA ILE A 51 12.77 0.37 -3.05
C ILE A 51 12.53 1.74 -2.42
N ARG A 52 11.98 1.75 -1.20
CA ARG A 52 11.83 2.96 -0.39
C ARG A 52 13.07 3.16 0.49
N GLU A 53 14.14 3.68 -0.11
CA GLU A 53 15.45 3.83 0.54
C GLU A 53 15.39 4.55 1.89
N GLU A 54 14.60 5.63 2.00
CA GLU A 54 14.40 6.37 3.25
C GLU A 54 13.87 5.47 4.38
N LEU A 55 12.82 4.69 4.10
CA LEU A 55 12.24 3.76 5.07
C LEU A 55 13.23 2.66 5.45
N VAL A 56 13.99 2.16 4.48
CA VAL A 56 15.02 1.13 4.72
C VAL A 56 16.11 1.68 5.63
N LEU A 57 16.58 2.90 5.39
CA LEU A 57 17.58 3.57 6.23
C LEU A 57 17.06 3.76 7.65
N GLN A 58 15.84 4.27 7.81
CA GLN A 58 15.22 4.45 9.14
C GLN A 58 15.15 3.13 9.93
N VAL A 59 14.71 2.04 9.29
CA VAL A 59 14.63 0.73 9.93
C VAL A 59 16.03 0.20 10.27
N LYS A 60 17.01 0.35 9.37
CA LYS A 60 18.41 -0.03 9.64
C LYS A 60 18.98 0.72 10.84
N GLU A 61 18.71 2.02 10.96
CA GLU A 61 19.15 2.81 12.11
C GLU A 61 18.50 2.34 13.42
N GLN A 62 17.19 2.07 13.42
CA GLN A 62 16.50 1.53 14.60
C GLN A 62 17.08 0.18 15.04
N ILE A 63 17.40 -0.69 14.08
CA ILE A 63 18.08 -1.96 14.36
C ILE A 63 19.47 -1.71 14.96
N ALA A 64 20.26 -0.80 14.35
CA ALA A 64 21.60 -0.48 14.83
C ALA A 64 21.61 0.14 16.24
N ARG A 65 20.59 0.92 16.59
CA ARG A 65 20.39 1.49 17.93
C ARG A 65 19.80 0.50 18.94
N GLY A 66 19.38 -0.69 18.51
CA GLY A 66 18.68 -1.67 19.37
C GLY A 66 17.24 -1.26 19.73
N GLU A 67 16.67 -0.29 19.03
CA GLU A 67 15.32 0.23 19.24
C GLU A 67 14.27 -0.52 18.42
N TYR A 68 14.71 -1.39 17.51
CA TYR A 68 13.81 -2.24 16.73
C TYR A 68 13.30 -3.41 17.58
N ASN A 69 12.12 -3.25 18.16
CA ASN A 69 11.47 -4.25 19.01
C ASN A 69 10.05 -4.54 18.52
N PRO A 70 9.88 -5.36 17.46
CA PRO A 70 8.56 -5.71 16.95
C PRO A 70 7.78 -6.54 17.97
N SER A 71 6.49 -6.27 18.06
CA SER A 71 5.55 -7.04 18.86
C SER A 71 5.29 -8.44 18.27
N ALA A 72 4.79 -9.36 19.10
CA ALA A 72 4.40 -10.70 18.64
C ALA A 72 3.34 -10.67 17.53
N GLU A 73 2.42 -9.69 17.58
CA GLU A 73 1.39 -9.50 16.56
C GLU A 73 2.02 -9.09 15.21
N GLU A 74 2.94 -8.13 15.22
CA GLU A 74 3.65 -7.70 14.00
C GLU A 74 4.46 -8.83 13.36
N ILE A 75 5.08 -9.68 14.19
CA ILE A 75 5.80 -10.87 13.74
C ILE A 75 4.83 -11.86 13.09
N ALA A 76 3.72 -12.20 13.76
CA ALA A 76 2.73 -13.13 13.24
C ALA A 76 2.15 -12.63 11.90
N ASP A 77 1.82 -11.34 11.80
CA ASP A 77 1.35 -10.71 10.58
C ASP A 77 2.39 -10.76 9.45
N ALA A 78 3.66 -10.53 9.77
CA ALA A 78 4.74 -10.65 8.79
C ALA A 78 4.88 -12.09 8.26
N MET A 79 4.77 -13.10 9.15
CA MET A 79 4.82 -14.52 8.77
C MET A 79 3.66 -14.92 7.86
N ILE A 80 2.43 -14.50 8.20
CA ILE A 80 1.23 -14.77 7.40
C ILE A 80 1.36 -14.12 6.02
N ARG A 81 1.74 -12.83 5.98
CA ARG A 81 1.94 -12.09 4.72
C ARG A 81 2.98 -12.74 3.84
N ARG A 82 4.10 -13.21 4.41
CA ARG A 82 5.15 -13.89 3.67
C ARG A 82 4.64 -15.19 3.06
N THR A 83 3.96 -16.01 3.86
CA THR A 83 3.37 -17.28 3.40
C THR A 83 2.40 -17.07 2.23
N LEU A 84 1.56 -16.03 2.30
CA LEU A 84 0.64 -15.71 1.22
C LEU A 84 1.36 -15.22 -0.05
N ALA A 85 2.41 -14.41 0.11
CA ALA A 85 3.21 -13.92 -1.01
C ALA A 85 3.89 -15.08 -1.75
N ASP A 86 4.52 -15.99 -1.00
CA ASP A 86 5.21 -17.17 -1.55
C ASP A 86 4.22 -18.08 -2.32
N LYS A 87 3.00 -18.27 -1.80
CA LYS A 87 1.93 -19.02 -2.50
C LYS A 87 1.45 -18.35 -3.79
N SER A 88 1.45 -17.02 -3.85
CA SER A 88 1.01 -16.27 -5.04
C SER A 88 2.07 -16.12 -6.13
N ALA A 89 3.31 -16.51 -5.84
CA ALA A 89 4.44 -16.45 -6.76
C ALA A 89 4.74 -17.80 -7.45
N GLN A 90 3.93 -18.82 -7.16
CA GLN A 90 4.01 -20.18 -7.71
C GLN A 90 2.88 -20.38 -8.73
#